data_AF-A0A2K1EJY3-F1
#
_entry.id   AF-A0A2K1EJY3-F1
#
_cell.length_a   1.000
_cell.length_b   1.000
_cell.length_c   1.000
_cell.angle_alpha   90.00
_cell.angle_beta   90.00
_cell.angle_gamma   90.00
#
_symmetry.space_group_name_H-M   'P 1'
#
loop_
_entity.id
_entity.type
_entity.pdbx_description
1 polymer ?
#
loop_
_entity_poly.entity_id
_entity_poly.type
_entity_poly.pdbx_seq_one_letter_code
_entity_poly.pdbx_strand_id
1 'polypeptide(L)'
;MRGDKDFSIWNTSIAVRGDKEISHPTFLRMLDMMRNRGFVVGSDPQIDRDYPILSKDRFAGNKGELLFVGEKYNCGAKLEFYQEINVENPNGGRYDFNKFEKMPYLLQKRFLVEVRYMEQFLLEEGFTCDSEPVLKTSYDKVFHELNSPSRHWSSENLPDYNALDKDGIRINNGEVKYFRGRKGTLMRGTVYHNINNMWWVIVNKDYYTNLASFELFDLATKPENSLRKLTKRSGHHNPKSRFIPSEANLKEWNTAAKKAGKDGRIKLANSVLDYLYEINWTCRKFQFFKKDNGRLSLMETEGNPYFLGHRLGEKKYDPPRIMSLYTRSLAMSSTESSWVKGLRDYVTGGKPTISKWFCQDGNGEGGQAHLWPEVRERLLHIGAHV
;
A
#
# COMPACT_ATOMS: atom_id res chain seq x y z
N MET A 1 -30.71 -43.53 3.00
CA MET A 1 -29.54 -42.73 3.42
C MET A 1 -28.55 -42.78 2.29
N ARG A 2 -28.15 -41.64 1.71
CA ARG A 2 -27.12 -41.64 0.65
C ARG A 2 -25.81 -42.08 1.30
N GLY A 3 -25.33 -43.26 0.93
CA GLY A 3 -24.07 -43.85 1.38
C GLY A 3 -22.87 -43.21 0.67
N ASP A 4 -22.87 -41.88 0.56
CA ASP A 4 -21.81 -41.16 -0.10
C ASP A 4 -20.62 -41.10 0.87
N LYS A 5 -19.59 -41.89 0.56
CA LYS A 5 -18.31 -41.90 1.26
C LYS A 5 -17.53 -40.68 0.80
N ASP A 6 -17.52 -39.62 1.59
CA ASP A 6 -16.75 -38.42 1.27
C ASP A 6 -15.74 -38.05 2.36
N PHE A 7 -14.75 -37.26 1.97
CA PHE A 7 -13.85 -36.60 2.90
C PHE A 7 -13.59 -35.18 2.46
N SER A 8 -13.30 -34.32 3.43
CA SER A 8 -12.95 -32.91 3.19
C SER A 8 -11.67 -32.55 3.94
N ILE A 9 -10.81 -31.82 3.27
CA ILE A 9 -9.60 -31.22 3.82
C ILE A 9 -9.86 -29.73 3.96
N TRP A 10 -9.75 -29.20 5.17
CA TRP A 10 -9.96 -27.79 5.45
C TRP A 10 -8.83 -27.26 6.32
N ASN A 11 -8.00 -26.39 5.75
CA ASN A 11 -6.86 -25.76 6.42
C ASN A 11 -5.90 -26.80 7.05
N THR A 12 -6.04 -27.05 8.36
CA THR A 12 -5.24 -28.02 9.13
C THR A 12 -6.05 -29.26 9.57
N SER A 13 -7.25 -29.44 9.03
CA SER A 13 -8.15 -30.53 9.39
C SER A 13 -8.46 -31.43 8.21
N ILE A 14 -8.67 -32.72 8.50
CA ILE A 14 -9.17 -33.72 7.55
C ILE A 14 -10.36 -34.39 8.22
N ALA A 15 -11.53 -34.34 7.57
CA ALA A 15 -12.76 -34.94 8.06
C ALA A 15 -13.24 -36.00 7.07
N VAL A 16 -13.42 -37.23 7.55
CA VAL A 16 -14.03 -38.34 6.84
C VAL A 16 -15.49 -38.40 7.25
N ARG A 17 -16.43 -38.31 6.31
CA ARG A 17 -17.86 -38.40 6.60
C ARG A 17 -18.41 -39.75 6.15
N GLY A 18 -19.45 -40.20 6.85
CA GLY A 18 -20.13 -41.44 6.57
C GLY A 18 -20.50 -42.19 7.84
N ASP A 19 -21.39 -43.16 7.69
CA ASP A 19 -21.87 -44.00 8.80
C ASP A 19 -20.71 -44.62 9.57
N LYS A 20 -20.85 -44.73 10.90
CA LYS A 20 -19.81 -45.23 11.81
C LYS A 20 -19.23 -46.59 11.40
N GLU A 21 -20.04 -47.44 10.78
CA GLU A 21 -19.67 -48.77 10.27
C GLU A 21 -18.62 -48.70 9.16
N ILE A 22 -18.56 -47.57 8.43
CA ILE A 22 -17.62 -47.33 7.34
C ILE A 22 -16.51 -46.38 7.82
N SER A 23 -16.86 -45.27 8.44
CA SER A 23 -15.91 -44.21 8.79
C SER A 23 -14.95 -44.62 9.90
N HIS A 24 -15.38 -45.36 10.92
CA HIS A 24 -14.51 -45.73 12.05
C HIS A 24 -13.43 -46.72 11.65
N PRO A 25 -13.72 -47.85 10.95
CA PRO A 25 -12.66 -48.77 10.52
C PRO A 25 -11.66 -48.11 9.59
N THR A 26 -12.11 -47.27 8.65
CA THR A 26 -11.22 -46.54 7.74
C THR A 26 -10.34 -45.54 8.49
N PHE A 27 -10.91 -44.83 9.46
CA PHE A 27 -10.14 -43.91 10.29
C PHE A 27 -9.04 -44.62 11.10
N LEU A 28 -9.33 -45.80 11.66
CA LEU A 28 -8.33 -46.59 12.37
C LEU A 28 -7.21 -47.08 11.44
N ARG A 29 -7.55 -47.55 10.22
CA ARG A 29 -6.53 -47.90 9.20
C ARG A 29 -5.69 -46.68 8.79
N MET A 30 -6.30 -45.50 8.70
CA MET A 30 -5.58 -44.25 8.43
C MET A 30 -4.60 -43.92 9.57
N LEU A 31 -4.99 -44.11 10.83
CA LEU A 31 -4.08 -43.93 11.98
C LEU A 31 -2.91 -44.95 11.95
N ASP A 32 -3.16 -46.20 11.55
CA ASP A 32 -2.10 -47.20 11.37
C ASP A 32 -1.14 -46.82 10.23
N MET A 33 -1.68 -46.30 9.12
CA MET A 33 -0.87 -45.74 8.04
C MET A 33 -0.02 -44.56 8.55
N MET A 34 -0.58 -43.67 9.38
CA MET A 34 0.20 -42.60 10.02
C MET A 34 1.32 -43.15 10.91
N ARG A 35 1.07 -44.21 11.70
CA ARG A 35 2.10 -44.88 12.50
C ARG A 35 3.26 -45.39 11.63
N ASN A 36 2.95 -46.06 10.52
CA ASN A 36 3.95 -46.54 9.56
C ASN A 36 4.79 -45.40 8.95
N ARG A 37 4.21 -44.21 8.86
CA ARG A 37 4.89 -43.00 8.39
C ARG A 37 5.67 -42.29 9.49
N GLY A 38 5.71 -42.81 10.71
CA GLY A 38 6.49 -42.28 11.82
C GLY A 38 5.74 -41.31 12.73
N PHE A 39 4.41 -41.31 12.73
CA PHE A 39 3.65 -40.68 13.81
C PHE A 39 3.63 -41.58 15.05
N VAL A 40 3.80 -40.96 16.22
CA VAL A 40 3.38 -41.56 17.49
C VAL A 40 1.88 -41.30 17.62
N VAL A 41 1.09 -42.36 17.81
CA VAL A 41 -0.38 -42.28 17.87
C VAL A 41 -0.90 -43.07 19.06
N GLY A 42 -1.60 -42.40 19.98
CA GLY A 42 -2.23 -42.98 21.15
C GLY A 42 -3.57 -42.32 21.49
N SER A 43 -4.11 -42.65 22.66
CA SER A 43 -5.26 -41.97 23.25
C SER A 43 -4.89 -40.54 23.65
N ASP A 44 -5.85 -39.61 23.63
CA ASP A 44 -5.63 -38.23 24.06
C ASP A 44 -5.39 -38.18 25.60
N PRO A 45 -4.18 -37.84 26.09
CA PRO A 45 -3.85 -37.91 27.51
C PRO A 45 -4.69 -36.97 28.39
N GLN A 46 -5.21 -35.88 27.82
CA GLN A 46 -6.08 -34.96 28.54
C GLN A 46 -7.47 -35.57 28.71
N ILE A 47 -8.00 -36.15 27.63
CA ILE A 47 -9.31 -36.83 27.68
C ILE A 47 -9.25 -38.07 28.55
N ASP A 48 -8.17 -38.86 28.51
CA ASP A 48 -8.02 -40.04 29.35
C ASP A 48 -8.04 -39.71 30.84
N ARG A 49 -7.52 -38.54 31.21
CA ARG A 49 -7.50 -38.05 32.58
C ARG A 49 -8.85 -37.50 33.03
N ASP A 50 -9.41 -36.61 32.22
CA ASP A 50 -10.55 -35.78 32.63
C ASP A 50 -11.90 -36.42 32.24
N TYR A 51 -11.92 -37.22 31.16
CA TYR A 51 -13.11 -37.83 30.57
C TYR A 51 -12.87 -39.28 30.06
N PRO A 52 -12.54 -40.25 30.93
CA PRO A 52 -12.18 -41.61 30.52
C PRO A 52 -13.21 -42.31 29.61
N ILE A 53 -14.50 -41.99 29.77
CA ILE A 53 -15.59 -42.55 28.96
C ILE A 53 -15.50 -42.18 27.47
N LEU A 54 -14.86 -41.04 27.16
CA LEU A 54 -14.66 -40.53 25.80
C LEU A 54 -13.33 -40.97 25.18
N SER A 55 -12.42 -41.55 25.97
CA SER A 55 -11.08 -41.99 25.55
C SER A 55 -11.11 -42.87 24.29
N LYS A 56 -12.04 -43.83 24.24
CA LYS A 56 -12.20 -44.78 23.13
C LYS A 56 -12.44 -44.13 21.75
N ASP A 57 -12.87 -42.87 21.73
CA ASP A 57 -13.22 -42.12 20.53
C ASP A 57 -12.27 -40.93 20.29
N ARG A 58 -11.25 -40.73 21.13
CA ARG A 58 -10.34 -39.59 21.09
C ARG A 58 -8.89 -40.05 20.99
N PHE A 59 -8.17 -39.46 20.05
CA PHE A 59 -6.78 -39.82 19.74
C PHE A 59 -5.91 -38.57 19.76
N ALA A 60 -4.65 -38.73 20.12
CA ALA A 60 -3.65 -37.69 19.98
C ALA A 60 -2.31 -38.29 19.58
N GLY A 61 -1.45 -37.44 19.04
CA GLY A 61 -0.14 -37.88 18.63
C GLY A 61 0.68 -36.79 17.98
N ASN A 62 1.87 -37.17 17.53
CA ASN A 62 2.81 -36.25 16.93
C ASN A 62 3.79 -36.95 15.98
N LYS A 63 4.39 -36.15 15.09
CA LYS A 63 5.54 -36.51 14.27
C LYS A 63 6.57 -35.40 14.37
N GLY A 64 7.44 -35.50 15.38
CA GLY A 64 8.28 -34.37 15.80
C GLY A 64 7.41 -33.27 16.37
N GLU A 65 7.54 -32.06 15.83
CA GLU A 65 6.80 -30.86 16.25
C GLU A 65 5.41 -30.71 15.61
N LEU A 66 5.04 -31.59 14.68
CA LEU A 66 3.69 -31.61 14.10
C LEU A 66 2.79 -32.46 14.99
N LEU A 67 1.90 -31.82 15.75
CA LEU A 67 0.96 -32.49 16.63
C LEU A 67 -0.39 -32.66 15.94
N PHE A 68 -1.17 -33.64 16.39
CA PHE A 68 -2.56 -33.79 15.97
C PHE A 68 -3.45 -34.27 17.11
N VAL A 69 -4.73 -33.94 16.99
CA VAL A 69 -5.83 -34.55 17.74
C VAL A 69 -6.81 -35.17 16.76
N GLY A 70 -7.38 -36.30 17.14
CA GLY A 70 -8.34 -37.05 16.36
C GLY A 70 -9.60 -37.36 17.16
N GLU A 71 -10.74 -37.37 16.49
CA GLU A 71 -12.01 -37.74 17.10
C GLU A 71 -12.86 -38.60 16.16
N LYS A 72 -13.51 -39.61 16.72
CA LYS A 72 -14.60 -40.34 16.08
C LYS A 72 -15.94 -39.79 16.58
N TYR A 73 -16.92 -39.68 15.67
CA TYR A 73 -18.29 -39.34 15.98
C TYR A 73 -19.25 -40.20 15.13
N ASN A 74 -20.55 -40.13 15.39
CA ASN A 74 -21.51 -41.07 14.78
C ASN A 74 -21.57 -41.01 13.24
N CYS A 75 -21.32 -39.84 12.65
CA CYS A 75 -21.38 -39.59 11.21
C CYS A 75 -19.99 -39.36 10.57
N GLY A 76 -18.92 -39.78 11.23
CA GLY A 76 -17.58 -39.61 10.67
C GLY A 76 -16.44 -39.63 11.69
N ALA A 77 -15.28 -39.15 11.24
CA ALA A 77 -14.12 -38.92 12.08
C ALA A 77 -13.30 -37.74 11.55
N LYS A 78 -12.57 -37.06 12.43
CA LYS A 78 -11.78 -35.87 12.09
C LYS A 78 -10.38 -35.96 12.69
N LEU A 79 -9.38 -35.50 11.93
CA LEU A 79 -8.06 -35.12 12.42
C LEU A 79 -7.89 -33.61 12.34
N GLU A 80 -7.22 -33.03 13.34
CA GLU A 80 -6.82 -31.63 13.34
C GLU A 80 -5.35 -31.52 13.76
N PHE A 81 -4.56 -30.85 12.92
CA PHE A 81 -3.12 -30.68 13.10
C PHE A 81 -2.78 -29.29 13.66
N TYR A 82 -1.77 -29.23 14.51
CA TYR A 82 -1.31 -28.00 15.13
C TYR A 82 0.18 -28.10 15.52
N GLN A 83 0.69 -27.02 16.11
CA GLN A 83 2.09 -26.86 16.52
C GLN A 83 2.15 -25.99 17.78
N GLU A 84 3.22 -26.13 18.57
CA GLU A 84 3.41 -25.40 19.84
C GLU A 84 4.65 -24.47 19.82
N ILE A 85 5.16 -24.11 18.63
CA ILE A 85 6.37 -23.27 18.44
C ILE A 85 5.98 -21.79 18.40
N ASN A 86 5.09 -21.43 17.46
CA ASN A 86 4.63 -20.06 17.23
C ASN A 86 3.19 -19.94 17.75
N VAL A 87 3.03 -19.75 19.06
CA VAL A 87 1.71 -19.75 19.73
C VAL A 87 1.31 -18.33 20.14
N GLU A 88 0.08 -17.95 19.80
CA GLU A 88 -0.51 -16.68 20.28
C GLU A 88 -1.57 -16.92 21.35
N ASN A 89 -2.33 -18.03 21.24
CA ASN A 89 -3.39 -18.34 22.19
C ASN A 89 -2.80 -18.79 23.55
N PRO A 90 -3.23 -18.20 24.68
CA PRO A 90 -2.79 -18.61 26.02
C PRO A 90 -3.04 -20.09 26.35
N ASN A 91 -4.02 -20.72 25.70
CA ASN A 91 -4.37 -22.12 25.91
C ASN A 91 -3.59 -23.10 25.01
N GLY A 92 -2.59 -22.62 24.26
CA GLY A 92 -1.75 -23.43 23.38
C GLY A 92 -2.12 -23.32 21.90
N GLY A 93 -1.20 -23.75 21.03
CA GLY A 93 -1.32 -23.64 19.58
C GLY A 93 -2.45 -24.48 18.99
N ARG A 94 -2.95 -25.48 19.73
CA ARG A 94 -4.23 -26.17 19.41
C ARG A 94 -5.40 -25.19 19.23
N TYR A 95 -5.42 -24.07 19.94
CA TYR A 95 -6.53 -23.11 19.92
C TYR A 95 -6.21 -21.87 19.07
N ASP A 96 -5.11 -21.87 18.32
CA ASP A 96 -4.80 -20.80 17.41
C ASP A 96 -5.73 -20.81 16.18
N PHE A 97 -6.09 -19.60 15.73
CA PHE A 97 -6.60 -19.38 14.38
C PHE A 97 -5.47 -19.48 13.36
N ASN A 98 -5.81 -19.83 12.12
CA ASN A 98 -4.87 -19.89 11.00
C ASN A 98 -3.61 -20.73 11.27
N LYS A 99 -3.81 -21.89 11.92
CA LYS A 99 -2.74 -22.79 12.37
C LYS A 99 -1.68 -23.08 11.30
N PHE A 100 -2.09 -23.31 10.05
CA PHE A 100 -1.16 -23.59 8.95
C PHE A 100 -0.21 -22.41 8.66
N GLU A 101 -0.73 -21.18 8.64
CA GLU A 101 0.04 -19.97 8.37
C GLU A 101 1.06 -19.69 9.48
N LYS A 102 0.75 -20.08 10.72
CA LYS A 102 1.63 -19.95 11.89
C LYS A 102 2.73 -21.01 11.96
N MET A 103 2.55 -22.16 11.31
CA MET A 103 3.58 -23.21 11.28
C MET A 103 4.87 -22.68 10.63
N PRO A 104 6.06 -22.98 11.20
CA PRO A 104 7.32 -22.73 10.51
C PRO A 104 7.37 -23.41 9.13
N TYR A 105 8.12 -22.84 8.19
CA TYR A 105 8.12 -23.29 6.79
C TYR A 105 8.34 -24.80 6.59
N LEU A 106 9.33 -25.39 7.28
CA LEU A 106 9.59 -26.83 7.17
C LEU A 106 8.44 -27.67 7.74
N LEU A 107 7.76 -27.17 8.76
CA LEU A 107 6.60 -27.82 9.36
C LEU A 107 5.38 -27.74 8.44
N GLN A 108 5.18 -26.60 7.76
CA GLN A 108 4.17 -26.47 6.70
C GLN A 108 4.41 -27.49 5.59
N LYS A 109 5.66 -27.62 5.11
CA LYS A 109 6.00 -28.61 4.07
C LYS A 109 5.76 -30.05 4.54
N ARG A 110 6.13 -30.35 5.78
CA ARG A 110 5.84 -31.66 6.39
C ARG A 110 4.35 -31.93 6.43
N PHE A 111 3.55 -30.99 6.95
CA PHE A 111 2.09 -31.11 6.98
C PHE A 111 1.51 -31.37 5.58
N LEU A 112 1.89 -30.58 4.57
CA LEU A 112 1.41 -30.77 3.20
C LEU A 112 1.75 -32.16 2.62
N VAL A 113 2.92 -32.70 2.96
CA VAL A 113 3.29 -34.06 2.56
C VAL A 113 2.38 -35.07 3.24
N GLU A 114 2.18 -34.97 4.55
CA GLU A 114 1.32 -35.92 5.29
C GLU A 114 -0.13 -35.87 4.82
N VAL A 115 -0.68 -34.68 4.57
CA VAL A 115 -2.02 -34.50 3.99
C VAL A 115 -2.15 -35.21 2.65
N ARG A 116 -1.16 -35.11 1.76
CA ARG A 116 -1.19 -35.80 0.46
C ARG A 116 -1.26 -37.32 0.59
N TYR A 117 -0.54 -37.90 1.56
CA TYR A 117 -0.62 -39.34 1.80
C TYR A 117 -1.96 -39.75 2.40
N MET A 118 -2.55 -38.93 3.28
CA MET A 118 -3.89 -39.17 3.82
C MET A 118 -4.96 -39.04 2.74
N GLU A 119 -4.87 -38.02 1.89
CA GLU A 119 -5.74 -37.84 0.73
C GLU A 119 -5.66 -39.04 -0.21
N GLN A 120 -4.46 -39.46 -0.59
CA GLN A 120 -4.24 -40.62 -1.45
C GLN A 120 -4.82 -41.90 -0.82
N PHE A 121 -4.57 -42.13 0.47
CA PHE A 121 -5.12 -43.28 1.20
C PHE A 121 -6.65 -43.30 1.17
N LEU A 122 -7.30 -42.16 1.41
CA LEU A 122 -8.77 -42.07 1.40
C LEU A 122 -9.36 -42.28 0.00
N LEU A 123 -8.69 -41.78 -1.04
CA LEU A 123 -9.06 -42.03 -2.43
C LEU A 123 -8.94 -43.52 -2.79
N GLU A 124 -7.87 -44.19 -2.34
CA GLU A 124 -7.66 -45.64 -2.55
C GLU A 124 -8.71 -46.50 -1.81
N GLU A 125 -9.20 -46.03 -0.66
CA GLU A 125 -10.32 -46.62 0.10
C GLU A 125 -11.71 -46.34 -0.51
N GLY A 126 -11.75 -45.62 -1.65
CA GLY A 126 -12.96 -45.35 -2.42
C GLY A 126 -13.80 -44.19 -1.90
N PHE A 127 -13.22 -43.25 -1.14
CA PHE A 127 -13.88 -42.01 -0.77
C PHE A 127 -13.75 -40.95 -1.85
N THR A 128 -14.73 -40.06 -1.98
CA THR A 128 -14.68 -38.89 -2.85
C THR A 128 -14.20 -37.66 -2.08
N CYS A 129 -13.30 -36.88 -2.69
CA CYS A 129 -12.81 -35.63 -2.10
C CYS A 129 -13.84 -34.51 -2.32
N ASP A 130 -14.44 -34.02 -1.23
CA ASP A 130 -15.32 -32.85 -1.14
C ASP A 130 -14.56 -31.64 -0.55
N SER A 131 -13.24 -31.59 -0.77
CA SER A 131 -12.44 -30.44 -0.36
C SER A 131 -12.69 -29.26 -1.29
N GLU A 132 -12.71 -28.06 -0.74
CA GLU A 132 -12.76 -26.82 -1.53
C GLU A 132 -11.64 -26.82 -2.58
N PRO A 133 -11.95 -26.56 -3.86
CA PRO A 133 -10.94 -26.60 -4.92
C PRO A 133 -9.88 -25.52 -4.69
N VAL A 134 -8.62 -25.83 -5.05
CA VAL A 134 -7.56 -24.82 -5.02
C VAL A 134 -7.72 -23.88 -6.21
N LEU A 135 -8.41 -22.78 -5.99
CA LEU A 135 -8.66 -21.75 -7.00
C LEU A 135 -7.44 -20.82 -7.12
N LYS A 136 -6.74 -20.88 -8.25
CA LYS A 136 -5.46 -20.18 -8.46
C LYS A 136 -5.68 -18.73 -8.85
N THR A 137 -6.56 -18.48 -9.80
CA THR A 137 -6.76 -17.12 -10.31
C THR A 137 -7.94 -16.44 -9.64
N SER A 138 -7.92 -15.11 -9.68
CA SER A 138 -9.03 -14.27 -9.25
C SER A 138 -10.31 -14.55 -10.05
N TYR A 139 -10.15 -14.91 -11.32
CA TYR A 139 -11.25 -15.35 -12.17
C TYR A 139 -11.86 -16.65 -11.64
N ASP A 140 -11.04 -17.67 -11.38
CA ASP A 140 -11.51 -18.95 -10.83
C ASP A 140 -12.24 -18.76 -9.50
N LYS A 141 -11.70 -17.91 -8.62
CA LYS A 141 -12.31 -17.56 -7.33
C LYS A 141 -13.69 -16.93 -7.49
N VAL A 142 -13.81 -15.89 -8.31
CA VAL A 142 -15.09 -15.21 -8.53
C VAL A 142 -16.11 -16.12 -9.21
N PHE A 143 -15.69 -16.91 -10.20
CA PHE A 143 -16.59 -17.82 -10.91
C PHE A 143 -17.01 -19.03 -10.09
N HIS A 144 -16.16 -19.52 -9.19
CA HIS A 144 -16.56 -20.53 -8.22
C HIS A 144 -17.70 -20.03 -7.33
N GLU A 145 -17.61 -18.79 -6.83
CA GLU A 145 -18.67 -18.16 -6.03
C GLU A 145 -19.93 -17.85 -6.87
N LEU A 146 -19.77 -17.42 -8.13
CA LEU A 146 -20.90 -17.17 -9.04
C LEU A 146 -21.69 -18.45 -9.36
N ASN A 147 -20.98 -19.57 -9.53
CA ASN A 147 -21.56 -20.85 -9.89
C ASN A 147 -21.86 -21.74 -8.68
N SER A 148 -21.66 -21.23 -7.45
CA SER A 148 -21.89 -22.00 -6.23
C SER A 148 -23.37 -22.39 -6.12
N PRO A 149 -23.69 -23.69 -5.92
CA PRO A 149 -25.07 -24.14 -5.72
C PRO A 149 -25.75 -23.51 -4.50
N SER A 150 -24.97 -23.01 -3.54
CA SER A 150 -25.46 -22.34 -2.32
C SER A 150 -25.79 -20.85 -2.52
N ARG A 151 -25.49 -20.30 -3.71
CA ARG A 151 -25.79 -18.92 -4.06
C ARG A 151 -27.31 -18.75 -4.20
N HIS A 152 -27.89 -17.94 -3.34
CA HIS A 152 -29.34 -17.75 -3.25
C HIS A 152 -29.83 -16.45 -3.90
N TRP A 153 -28.95 -15.69 -4.54
CA TRP A 153 -29.29 -14.47 -5.28
C TRP A 153 -28.93 -14.62 -6.76
N SER A 154 -29.90 -14.32 -7.61
CA SER A 154 -29.67 -14.23 -9.06
C SER A 154 -29.10 -12.87 -9.40
N SER A 155 -28.16 -12.84 -10.34
CA SER A 155 -27.73 -11.60 -10.98
C SER A 155 -28.70 -11.15 -12.09
N GLU A 156 -29.70 -11.98 -12.40
CA GLU A 156 -30.78 -11.63 -13.31
C GLU A 156 -31.79 -10.75 -12.57
N ASN A 157 -32.18 -9.62 -13.19
CA ASN A 157 -33.18 -8.68 -12.66
C ASN A 157 -32.85 -8.03 -11.31
N LEU A 158 -31.60 -7.58 -11.13
CA LEU A 158 -31.21 -6.79 -9.95
C LEU A 158 -31.99 -5.47 -9.86
N PRO A 159 -32.43 -5.05 -8.66
CA PRO A 159 -33.05 -3.74 -8.49
C PRO A 159 -32.02 -2.63 -8.74
N ASP A 160 -32.47 -1.48 -9.23
CA ASP A 160 -31.59 -0.37 -9.64
C ASP A 160 -30.66 0.10 -8.52
N TYR A 161 -31.13 0.16 -7.27
CA TYR A 161 -30.29 0.57 -6.13
C TYR A 161 -29.08 -0.36 -5.87
N ASN A 162 -29.08 -1.57 -6.45
CA ASN A 162 -27.98 -2.53 -6.39
C ASN A 162 -27.17 -2.61 -7.70
N ALA A 163 -27.73 -2.09 -8.80
CA ALA A 163 -27.20 -2.28 -10.15
C ALA A 163 -26.80 -0.99 -10.85
N LEU A 164 -27.12 0.19 -10.31
CA LEU A 164 -26.67 1.47 -10.85
C LEU A 164 -25.30 1.86 -10.30
N ASP A 165 -24.45 2.32 -11.20
CA ASP A 165 -23.14 2.87 -10.88
C ASP A 165 -23.22 4.28 -10.29
N LYS A 166 -22.07 4.89 -9.96
CA LYS A 166 -21.98 6.25 -9.40
C LYS A 166 -22.76 7.29 -10.20
N ASP A 167 -22.84 7.11 -11.52
CA ASP A 167 -23.43 8.07 -12.44
C ASP A 167 -24.85 7.66 -12.90
N GLY A 168 -25.42 6.64 -12.27
CA GLY A 168 -26.78 6.17 -12.56
C GLY A 168 -26.85 5.27 -13.81
N ILE A 169 -25.72 4.74 -14.27
CA ILE A 169 -25.69 3.79 -15.40
C ILE A 169 -25.76 2.38 -14.84
N ARG A 170 -26.64 1.55 -15.41
CA ARG A 170 -26.79 0.16 -15.00
C ARG A 170 -25.55 -0.67 -15.37
N ILE A 171 -25.07 -1.45 -14.40
CA ILE A 171 -23.91 -2.32 -14.50
C ILE A 171 -24.37 -3.72 -14.91
N ASN A 172 -23.70 -4.32 -15.89
CA ASN A 172 -23.92 -5.72 -16.27
C ASN A 172 -22.70 -6.59 -15.93
N ASN A 173 -22.97 -7.87 -15.61
CA ASN A 173 -21.90 -8.85 -15.39
C ASN A 173 -20.99 -8.96 -16.62
N GLY A 174 -19.67 -8.97 -16.40
CA GLY A 174 -18.67 -9.04 -17.45
C GLY A 174 -18.26 -7.70 -18.04
N GLU A 175 -18.88 -6.59 -17.63
CA GLU A 175 -18.47 -5.26 -18.08
C GLU A 175 -17.14 -4.83 -17.46
N VAL A 176 -16.43 -3.94 -18.16
CA VAL A 176 -15.27 -3.25 -17.59
C VAL A 176 -15.74 -1.94 -16.99
N LYS A 177 -15.59 -1.80 -15.66
CA LYS A 177 -15.85 -0.54 -14.95
C LYS A 177 -14.57 0.02 -14.34
N TYR A 178 -14.58 1.33 -14.13
CA TYR A 178 -13.50 2.05 -13.46
C TYR A 178 -13.89 2.35 -12.02
N PHE A 179 -12.87 2.47 -11.17
CA PHE A 179 -13.04 2.82 -9.76
C PHE A 179 -11.81 3.54 -9.22
N ARG A 180 -11.90 4.02 -7.98
CA ARG A 180 -10.79 4.67 -7.28
C ARG A 180 -10.23 3.74 -6.22
N GLY A 181 -8.95 3.37 -6.35
CA GLY A 181 -8.26 2.66 -5.27
C GLY A 181 -8.08 3.55 -4.04
N ARG A 182 -7.64 2.97 -2.91
CA ARG A 182 -7.47 3.67 -1.61
C ARG A 182 -6.68 4.99 -1.66
N LYS A 183 -5.77 5.15 -2.63
CA LYS A 183 -4.95 6.36 -2.84
C LYS A 183 -5.58 7.38 -3.81
N GLY A 184 -6.83 7.18 -4.20
CA GLY A 184 -7.53 7.97 -5.22
C GLY A 184 -7.08 7.70 -6.66
N THR A 185 -6.23 6.69 -6.89
CA THR A 185 -5.73 6.32 -8.22
C THR A 185 -6.84 5.67 -9.04
N LEU A 186 -6.92 6.02 -10.32
CA LEU A 186 -7.81 5.37 -11.27
C LEU A 186 -7.40 3.90 -11.48
N MET A 187 -8.36 2.99 -11.28
CA MET A 187 -8.21 1.56 -11.54
C MET A 187 -9.36 1.10 -12.44
N ARG A 188 -9.22 -0.09 -13.02
CA ARG A 188 -10.27 -0.75 -13.82
C ARG A 188 -10.29 -2.24 -13.52
N GLY A 189 -11.42 -2.87 -13.76
CA GLY A 189 -11.54 -4.32 -13.71
C GLY A 189 -12.84 -4.79 -14.34
N THR A 190 -12.94 -6.09 -14.53
CA THR A 190 -14.16 -6.75 -15.00
C THR A 190 -15.07 -7.02 -13.81
N VAL A 191 -16.34 -6.61 -13.90
CA VAL A 191 -17.25 -6.64 -12.75
C VAL A 191 -18.26 -7.78 -12.82
N TYR A 192 -18.57 -8.35 -11.67
CA TYR A 192 -19.59 -9.38 -11.50
C TYR A 192 -20.36 -9.13 -10.20
N HIS A 193 -21.67 -9.20 -10.25
CA HIS A 193 -22.52 -8.96 -9.10
C HIS A 193 -22.23 -9.99 -8.00
N ASN A 194 -22.02 -9.48 -6.79
CA ASN A 194 -21.89 -10.29 -5.59
C ASN A 194 -23.22 -10.29 -4.85
N ILE A 195 -23.41 -9.46 -3.82
CA ILE A 195 -24.60 -9.44 -2.95
C ILE A 195 -25.01 -7.98 -2.72
N ASN A 196 -26.31 -7.71 -2.64
CA ASN A 196 -26.85 -6.34 -2.50
C ASN A 196 -26.24 -5.43 -3.58
N ASN A 197 -25.72 -4.27 -3.16
CA ASN A 197 -25.03 -3.31 -4.01
C ASN A 197 -23.54 -3.62 -4.18
N MET A 198 -23.05 -4.78 -3.72
CA MET A 198 -21.64 -5.16 -3.81
C MET A 198 -21.36 -5.94 -5.09
N TRP A 199 -20.25 -5.60 -5.75
CA TRP A 199 -19.78 -6.17 -6.99
C TRP A 199 -18.32 -6.61 -6.85
N TRP A 200 -18.06 -7.85 -7.23
CA TRP A 200 -16.70 -8.33 -7.44
C TRP A 200 -16.09 -7.61 -8.64
N VAL A 201 -14.86 -7.15 -8.48
CA VAL A 201 -14.07 -6.47 -9.52
C VAL A 201 -12.76 -7.21 -9.68
N ILE A 202 -12.63 -7.95 -10.78
CA ILE A 202 -11.41 -8.65 -11.15
C ILE A 202 -10.47 -7.64 -11.79
N VAL A 203 -9.38 -7.29 -11.10
CA VAL A 203 -8.42 -6.28 -11.56
C VAL A 203 -7.33 -6.94 -12.41
N ASN A 204 -6.85 -8.11 -11.99
CA ASN A 204 -5.88 -8.92 -12.73
C ASN A 204 -5.97 -10.40 -12.30
N LYS A 205 -5.06 -11.22 -12.82
CA LYS A 205 -4.99 -12.66 -12.55
C LYS A 205 -4.97 -13.00 -11.05
N ASP A 206 -4.32 -12.21 -10.23
CA ASP A 206 -3.99 -12.55 -8.84
C ASP A 206 -4.71 -11.64 -7.82
N TYR A 207 -5.41 -10.61 -8.29
CA TYR A 207 -6.13 -9.67 -7.46
C TYR A 207 -7.56 -9.35 -7.97
N TYR A 208 -8.52 -9.53 -7.06
CA TYR A 208 -9.88 -9.03 -7.17
C TYR A 208 -10.27 -8.33 -5.87
N THR A 209 -11.28 -7.47 -5.94
CA THR A 209 -11.82 -6.74 -4.78
C THR A 209 -13.34 -6.74 -4.83
N ASN A 210 -13.99 -6.42 -3.72
CA ASN A 210 -15.43 -6.21 -3.66
C ASN A 210 -15.71 -4.72 -3.46
N LEU A 211 -16.51 -4.10 -4.32
CA LEU A 211 -16.81 -2.67 -4.28
C LEU A 211 -18.32 -2.44 -4.39
N ALA A 212 -18.80 -1.34 -3.81
CA ALA A 212 -20.20 -0.97 -3.98
C ALA A 212 -20.46 -0.44 -5.41
N SER A 213 -21.68 -0.62 -5.93
CA SER A 213 -22.05 -0.20 -7.28
C SER A 213 -21.80 1.29 -7.50
N PHE A 214 -22.12 2.14 -6.50
CA PHE A 214 -21.89 3.58 -6.53
C PHE A 214 -20.41 4.02 -6.45
N GLU A 215 -19.46 3.09 -6.33
CA GLU A 215 -18.02 3.35 -6.44
C GLU A 215 -17.48 3.11 -7.86
N LEU A 216 -18.28 2.43 -8.68
CA LEU A 216 -17.98 2.10 -10.07
C LEU A 216 -18.47 3.21 -11.00
N PHE A 217 -17.81 3.41 -12.13
CA PHE A 217 -18.18 4.41 -13.13
C PHE A 217 -17.51 4.14 -14.48
N ASP A 218 -18.01 4.82 -15.51
CA ASP A 218 -17.36 4.89 -16.83
C ASP A 218 -16.58 6.20 -17.01
N LEU A 219 -15.47 6.15 -17.75
CA LEU A 219 -14.63 7.34 -17.96
C LEU A 219 -15.33 8.45 -18.75
N ALA A 220 -16.21 8.06 -19.68
CA ALA A 220 -16.83 8.99 -20.62
C ALA A 220 -18.04 9.73 -20.02
N THR A 221 -18.63 9.24 -18.92
CA THR A 221 -19.88 9.79 -18.38
C THR A 221 -19.71 11.19 -17.80
N LYS A 222 -18.59 11.45 -17.09
CA LYS A 222 -18.28 12.76 -16.52
C LYS A 222 -16.80 13.10 -16.67
N PRO A 223 -16.43 14.38 -16.95
CA PRO A 223 -15.03 14.78 -17.10
C PRO A 223 -14.13 14.42 -15.91
N GLU A 224 -14.66 14.50 -14.68
CA GLU A 224 -13.95 14.14 -13.44
C GLU A 224 -13.54 12.65 -13.36
N ASN A 225 -14.26 11.76 -14.04
CA ASN A 225 -13.96 10.32 -14.05
C ASN A 225 -12.64 10.06 -14.78
N SER A 226 -12.32 10.85 -15.80
CA SER A 226 -11.09 10.75 -16.59
C SER A 226 -9.82 11.17 -15.83
N LEU A 227 -9.96 11.85 -14.69
CA LEU A 227 -8.81 12.26 -13.88
C LEU A 227 -8.01 11.03 -13.47
N ARG A 228 -6.69 11.01 -13.69
CA ARG A 228 -5.87 9.84 -13.31
C ARG A 228 -5.82 9.61 -11.79
N LYS A 229 -5.96 10.68 -10.99
CA LYS A 229 -5.94 10.61 -9.53
C LYS A 229 -6.73 11.76 -8.91
N LEU A 230 -7.59 11.47 -7.93
CA LEU A 230 -8.37 12.49 -7.21
C LEU A 230 -7.55 13.16 -6.09
N THR A 231 -6.78 12.36 -5.34
CA THR A 231 -5.91 12.89 -4.28
C THR A 231 -4.59 13.35 -4.88
N LYS A 232 -4.27 14.66 -4.78
CA LYS A 232 -2.96 15.19 -5.18
C LYS A 232 -1.86 14.41 -4.45
N ARG A 233 -0.70 14.20 -5.09
CA ARG A 233 0.47 13.61 -4.41
C ARG A 233 0.76 14.49 -3.19
N SER A 234 0.78 13.92 -1.99
CA SER A 234 1.51 14.55 -0.90
C SER A 234 2.97 14.60 -1.34
N GLY A 235 3.57 15.79 -1.42
CA GLY A 235 5.00 15.87 -1.73
C GLY A 235 5.89 15.28 -0.65
N HIS A 236 5.31 14.78 0.45
CA HIS A 236 5.98 13.93 1.43
C HIS A 236 6.58 12.65 0.84
N HIS A 237 6.36 12.27 -0.42
CA HIS A 237 7.09 11.16 -1.04
C HIS A 237 8.45 11.57 -1.66
N ASN A 238 8.76 12.88 -1.79
CA ASN A 238 10.09 13.34 -2.17
C ASN A 238 11.02 13.29 -0.95
N PRO A 239 12.10 12.48 -0.93
CA PRO A 239 13.02 12.43 0.22
C PRO A 239 13.54 13.81 0.64
N LYS A 240 13.72 14.73 -0.31
CA LYS A 240 14.20 16.10 -0.05
C LYS A 240 13.19 16.97 0.70
N SER A 241 11.89 16.71 0.58
CA SER A 241 10.87 17.45 1.35
C SER A 241 10.86 17.06 2.82
N ARG A 242 11.41 15.89 3.17
CA ARG A 242 11.59 15.41 4.54
C ARG A 242 12.94 15.80 5.15
N PHE A 243 13.76 16.54 4.41
CA PHE A 243 15.07 16.95 4.90
C PHE A 243 14.90 17.93 6.06
N ILE A 244 15.20 17.46 7.27
CA ILE A 244 15.26 18.27 8.49
C ILE A 244 16.74 18.28 8.90
N PRO A 245 17.45 19.41 8.73
CA PRO A 245 18.82 19.51 9.18
C PRO A 245 18.89 19.45 10.70
N SER A 246 19.96 18.85 11.23
CA SER A 246 20.23 18.87 12.67
C SER A 246 20.56 20.29 13.13
N GLU A 247 20.37 20.58 14.42
CA GLU A 247 20.78 21.87 15.01
C GLU A 247 22.26 22.17 14.79
N ALA A 248 23.11 21.12 14.79
CA ALA A 248 24.54 21.23 14.49
C ALA A 248 24.78 21.74 13.05
N ASN A 249 24.10 21.15 12.06
CA ASN A 249 24.20 21.55 10.66
C ASN A 249 23.73 23.00 10.46
N LEU A 250 22.59 23.38 11.05
CA LEU A 250 22.08 24.75 10.99
C LEU A 250 23.07 25.76 11.59
N LYS A 251 23.69 25.42 12.72
CA LYS A 251 24.70 26.28 13.37
C LYS A 251 25.95 26.42 12.49
N GLU A 252 26.39 25.32 11.86
CA GLU A 252 27.53 25.30 10.95
C GLU A 252 27.28 26.20 9.73
N TRP A 253 26.18 25.99 9.01
CA TRP A 253 25.86 26.76 7.80
C TRP A 253 25.65 28.24 8.10
N ASN A 254 24.97 28.58 9.19
CA ASN A 254 24.84 29.98 9.63
C ASN A 254 26.19 30.60 9.97
N THR A 255 27.10 29.83 10.58
CA THR A 255 28.46 30.31 10.89
C THR A 255 29.29 30.50 9.62
N ALA A 256 29.20 29.57 8.67
CA ALA A 256 29.85 29.66 7.37
C ALA A 256 29.36 30.89 6.57
N ALA A 257 28.04 31.11 6.53
CA ALA A 257 27.43 32.27 5.87
C ALA A 257 27.89 33.61 6.49
N LYS A 258 28.02 33.68 7.82
CA LYS A 258 28.57 34.85 8.51
C LYS A 258 30.05 35.08 8.18
N LYS A 259 30.86 34.01 8.20
CA LYS A 259 32.31 34.07 7.87
C LYS A 259 32.56 34.46 6.40
N ALA A 260 31.68 34.08 5.48
CA ALA A 260 31.79 34.40 4.06
C ALA A 260 31.74 35.91 3.74
N GLY A 261 31.29 36.74 4.70
CA GLY A 261 31.22 38.18 4.53
C GLY A 261 30.21 38.59 3.44
N LYS A 262 30.23 39.87 3.03
CA LYS A 262 29.28 40.37 2.02
C LYS A 262 29.54 39.76 0.64
N ASP A 263 30.81 39.69 0.23
CA ASP A 263 31.20 39.27 -1.11
C ASP A 263 30.98 37.76 -1.32
N GLY A 264 31.20 36.93 -0.30
CA GLY A 264 30.85 35.51 -0.35
C GLY A 264 29.34 35.27 -0.39
N ARG A 265 28.56 36.04 0.39
CA ARG A 265 27.09 35.95 0.36
C ARG A 265 26.49 36.38 -0.98
N ILE A 266 27.10 37.33 -1.69
CA ILE A 266 26.70 37.68 -3.07
C ILE A 266 26.80 36.44 -3.97
N LYS A 267 27.91 35.69 -3.93
CA LYS A 267 28.09 34.49 -4.74
C LYS A 267 27.02 33.42 -4.42
N LEU A 268 26.76 33.19 -3.13
CA LEU A 268 25.75 32.23 -2.68
C LEU A 268 24.33 32.66 -3.10
N ALA A 269 23.99 33.92 -2.97
CA ALA A 269 22.69 34.45 -3.40
C ALA A 269 22.51 34.35 -4.91
N ASN A 270 23.56 34.64 -5.69
CA ASN A 270 23.52 34.50 -7.14
C ASN A 270 23.34 33.04 -7.57
N SER A 271 23.95 32.06 -6.89
CA SER A 271 23.70 30.64 -7.20
C SER A 271 22.24 30.21 -6.99
N VAL A 272 21.53 30.86 -6.05
CA VAL A 272 20.09 30.62 -5.86
C VAL A 272 19.28 31.28 -6.98
N LEU A 273 19.62 32.51 -7.36
CA LEU A 273 18.96 33.21 -8.48
C LEU A 273 19.17 32.48 -9.82
N ASP A 274 20.39 32.00 -10.08
CA ASP A 274 20.70 31.19 -11.26
C ASP A 274 19.84 29.91 -11.27
N TYR A 275 19.76 29.20 -10.14
CA TYR A 275 18.91 28.02 -10.04
C TYR A 275 17.42 28.32 -10.25
N LEU A 276 16.91 29.41 -9.67
CA LEU A 276 15.51 29.84 -9.88
C LEU A 276 15.22 30.15 -11.35
N TYR A 277 16.19 30.71 -12.07
CA TYR A 277 16.09 30.94 -13.51
C TYR A 277 16.14 29.63 -14.30
N GLU A 278 17.06 28.71 -13.98
CA GLU A 278 17.19 27.39 -14.62
C GLU A 278 15.88 26.57 -14.54
N ILE A 279 15.21 26.60 -13.38
CA ILE A 279 13.93 25.92 -13.20
C ILE A 279 12.72 26.73 -13.72
N ASN A 280 12.97 27.87 -14.37
CA ASN A 280 11.98 28.76 -14.99
C ASN A 280 11.00 29.41 -14.01
N TRP A 281 11.46 29.75 -12.81
CA TRP A 281 10.63 30.43 -11.83
C TRP A 281 10.75 31.94 -11.86
N THR A 282 11.87 32.46 -12.34
CA THR A 282 12.01 33.86 -12.69
C THR A 282 11.91 34.00 -14.20
N CYS A 283 11.20 35.04 -14.65
CA CYS A 283 11.14 35.37 -16.07
C CYS A 283 12.45 36.04 -16.55
N ARG A 284 13.34 36.39 -15.62
CA ARG A 284 14.58 37.14 -15.87
C ARG A 284 15.70 36.55 -15.04
N LYS A 285 16.91 36.59 -15.59
CA LYS A 285 18.13 36.20 -14.90
C LYS A 285 18.68 37.41 -14.16
N PHE A 286 18.56 37.35 -12.84
CA PHE A 286 18.98 38.41 -11.94
C PHE A 286 20.35 38.09 -11.33
N GLN A 287 21.20 39.11 -11.18
CA GLN A 287 22.47 38.98 -10.49
C GLN A 287 22.72 40.16 -9.57
N PHE A 288 23.12 39.86 -8.34
CA PHE A 288 23.64 40.84 -7.40
C PHE A 288 25.10 41.15 -7.70
N PHE A 289 25.46 42.43 -7.56
CA PHE A 289 26.84 42.88 -7.62
C PHE A 289 27.08 44.03 -6.64
N LYS A 290 28.36 44.31 -6.39
CA LYS A 290 28.81 45.39 -5.52
C LYS A 290 29.24 46.57 -6.40
N LYS A 291 28.69 47.75 -6.15
CA LYS A 291 29.14 49.00 -6.77
C LYS A 291 30.47 49.46 -6.15
N ASP A 292 31.15 50.38 -6.81
CA ASP A 292 32.42 50.96 -6.33
C ASP A 292 32.30 51.61 -4.95
N ASN A 293 31.14 52.19 -4.65
CA ASN A 293 30.82 52.75 -3.33
C ASN A 293 30.48 51.69 -2.26
N GLY A 294 30.70 50.40 -2.55
CA GLY A 294 30.45 49.27 -1.66
C GLY A 294 28.97 48.90 -1.49
N ARG A 295 28.01 49.62 -2.09
CA ARG A 295 26.57 49.31 -2.00
C ARG A 295 26.21 48.12 -2.89
N LEU A 296 25.21 47.35 -2.45
CA LEU A 296 24.68 46.22 -3.23
C LEU A 296 23.75 46.75 -4.32
N SER A 297 23.81 46.17 -5.50
CA SER A 297 22.94 46.51 -6.63
C SER A 297 22.50 45.23 -7.33
N LEU A 298 21.46 45.35 -8.17
CA LEU A 298 20.91 44.27 -8.97
C LEU A 298 21.07 44.60 -10.45
N MET A 299 21.36 43.60 -11.26
CA MET A 299 21.30 43.68 -12.72
C MET A 299 20.52 42.52 -13.29
N GLU A 300 19.96 42.76 -14.47
CA GLU A 300 19.30 41.78 -15.32
C GLU A 300 20.24 41.48 -16.50
N THR A 301 20.66 40.22 -16.63
CA THR A 301 21.57 39.79 -17.71
C THR A 301 20.81 39.13 -18.86
N GLU A 302 19.68 38.48 -18.57
CA GLU A 302 18.87 37.78 -19.56
C GLU A 302 17.38 37.95 -19.24
N GLY A 303 16.56 38.19 -20.26
CA GLY A 303 15.11 38.22 -20.17
C GLY A 303 14.49 37.05 -20.92
N ASN A 304 13.55 36.35 -20.31
CA ASN A 304 12.78 35.26 -20.88
C ASN A 304 11.27 35.64 -20.89
N PRO A 305 10.85 36.52 -21.82
CA PRO A 305 9.47 36.97 -21.90
C PRO A 305 8.54 35.84 -22.33
N TYR A 306 7.51 35.60 -21.51
CA TYR A 306 6.42 34.68 -21.80
C TYR A 306 5.27 35.45 -22.46
N PHE A 307 4.87 35.06 -23.67
CA PHE A 307 3.77 35.72 -24.39
C PHE A 307 2.88 34.68 -25.08
N LEU A 308 1.56 34.75 -24.81
CA LEU A 308 0.55 33.86 -25.40
C LEU A 308 0.92 32.36 -25.37
N GLY A 309 1.41 31.87 -24.22
CA GLY A 309 1.72 30.44 -24.05
C GLY A 309 3.01 29.96 -24.71
N HIS A 310 3.73 30.84 -25.42
CA HIS A 310 5.00 30.52 -26.09
C HIS A 310 6.15 31.39 -25.56
N ARG A 311 7.35 30.80 -25.52
CA ARG A 311 8.58 31.53 -25.19
C ARG A 311 9.05 32.28 -26.43
N LEU A 312 9.20 33.60 -26.32
CA LEU A 312 9.64 34.47 -27.42
C LEU A 312 11.16 34.48 -27.63
N GLY A 313 11.92 33.68 -26.89
CA GLY A 313 13.38 33.56 -26.97
C GLY A 313 14.11 34.31 -25.86
N GLU A 314 15.27 33.78 -25.46
CA GLU A 314 16.16 34.35 -24.45
C GLU A 314 16.80 35.65 -24.98
N LYS A 315 16.35 36.80 -24.47
CA LYS A 315 16.98 38.08 -24.77
C LYS A 315 18.16 38.29 -23.82
N LYS A 316 19.38 38.07 -24.29
CA LYS A 316 20.59 38.44 -23.56
C LYS A 316 20.78 39.95 -23.63
N TYR A 317 20.98 40.60 -22.49
CA TYR A 317 21.25 42.03 -22.39
C TYR A 317 22.76 42.25 -22.34
N ASP A 318 23.31 42.90 -23.37
CA ASP A 318 24.69 43.35 -23.42
C ASP A 318 24.73 44.85 -23.80
N PRO A 319 25.08 45.75 -22.88
CA PRO A 319 25.48 45.50 -21.50
C PRO A 319 24.30 45.10 -20.58
N PRO A 320 24.54 44.43 -19.44
CA PRO A 320 23.50 44.08 -18.46
C PRO A 320 22.70 45.30 -17.99
N ARG A 321 21.39 45.11 -17.80
CA ARG A 321 20.49 46.19 -17.40
C ARG A 321 20.53 46.37 -15.88
N ILE A 322 21.05 47.50 -15.40
CA ILE A 322 21.06 47.82 -13.96
C ILE A 322 19.62 48.11 -13.48
N MET A 323 19.24 47.51 -12.36
CA MET A 323 17.94 47.70 -11.72
C MET A 323 18.09 48.42 -10.38
N SER A 324 17.10 49.24 -10.03
CA SER A 324 16.97 49.78 -8.68
C SER A 324 16.62 48.65 -7.71
N LEU A 325 17.41 48.48 -6.64
CA LEU A 325 17.22 47.41 -5.64
C LEU A 325 16.45 47.87 -4.38
N TYR A 326 16.44 49.18 -4.11
CA TYR A 326 15.94 49.75 -2.85
C TYR A 326 14.61 50.49 -3.00
N THR A 327 13.98 50.46 -4.17
CA THR A 327 12.66 51.05 -4.38
C THR A 327 11.54 50.21 -3.76
N ARG A 328 10.45 50.88 -3.34
CA ARG A 328 9.27 50.21 -2.77
C ARG A 328 8.67 49.21 -3.76
N SER A 329 8.55 49.63 -5.02
CA SER A 329 8.16 48.79 -6.15
C SER A 329 9.39 48.51 -7.02
N LEU A 330 9.62 47.23 -7.31
CA LEU A 330 10.61 46.78 -8.28
C LEU A 330 9.89 46.51 -9.60
N ALA A 331 10.54 46.76 -10.74
CA ALA A 331 9.94 46.55 -12.07
C ALA A 331 9.89 45.05 -12.44
N MET A 332 9.34 44.21 -11.57
CA MET A 332 9.21 42.76 -11.67
C MET A 332 7.93 42.31 -10.93
N SER A 333 7.55 41.03 -11.03
CA SER A 333 6.37 40.54 -10.31
C SER A 333 6.51 40.70 -8.80
N SER A 334 5.38 40.71 -8.07
CA SER A 334 5.38 40.76 -6.60
C SER A 334 6.15 39.60 -5.98
N THR A 335 6.06 38.41 -6.59
CA THR A 335 6.77 37.20 -6.19
C THR A 335 8.28 37.33 -6.38
N GLU A 336 8.75 37.69 -7.59
CA GLU A 336 10.18 37.91 -7.85
C GLU A 336 10.75 39.03 -6.97
N SER A 337 9.97 40.09 -6.76
CA SER A 337 10.32 41.20 -5.87
C SER A 337 10.50 40.72 -4.42
N SER A 338 9.63 39.84 -3.94
CA SER A 338 9.76 39.23 -2.61
C SER A 338 11.02 38.37 -2.51
N TRP A 339 11.32 37.58 -3.54
CA TRP A 339 12.52 36.74 -3.57
C TRP A 339 13.80 37.56 -3.59
N VAL A 340 13.91 38.51 -4.51
CA VAL A 340 15.07 39.42 -4.60
C VAL A 340 15.26 40.18 -3.29
N LYS A 341 14.20 40.67 -2.66
CA LYS A 341 14.29 41.35 -1.34
C LYS A 341 14.78 40.42 -0.23
N GLY A 342 14.28 39.17 -0.19
CA GLY A 342 14.74 38.17 0.78
C GLY A 342 16.24 37.87 0.66
N LEU A 343 16.72 37.66 -0.57
CA LEU A 343 18.15 37.42 -0.82
C LEU A 343 19.00 38.68 -0.56
N ARG A 344 18.50 39.87 -0.88
CA ARG A 344 19.15 41.15 -0.52
C ARG A 344 19.34 41.27 0.98
N ASP A 345 18.33 40.95 1.77
CA ASP A 345 18.38 41.03 3.23
C ASP A 345 19.37 40.00 3.81
N TYR A 346 19.44 38.80 3.22
CA TYR A 346 20.49 37.82 3.51
C TYR A 346 21.90 38.34 3.18
N VAL A 347 22.11 38.90 1.98
CA VAL A 347 23.42 39.43 1.56
C VAL A 347 23.88 40.62 2.41
N THR A 348 22.94 41.47 2.84
CA THR A 348 23.26 42.66 3.63
C THR A 348 23.39 42.31 5.11
N GLY A 349 22.35 41.75 5.73
CA GLY A 349 22.26 41.55 7.17
C GLY A 349 22.71 40.18 7.67
N GLY A 350 22.81 39.18 6.78
CA GLY A 350 23.31 37.84 7.14
C GLY A 350 22.34 37.09 8.06
N LYS A 351 21.08 37.52 8.05
CA LYS A 351 20.01 36.94 8.83
C LYS A 351 19.27 35.91 7.98
N PRO A 352 18.97 34.71 8.52
CA PRO A 352 18.18 33.71 7.83
C PRO A 352 16.69 34.09 7.88
N THR A 353 16.27 35.05 7.05
CA THR A 353 14.90 35.60 7.06
C THR A 353 14.02 35.09 5.93
N ILE A 354 14.51 34.13 5.13
CA ILE A 354 13.83 33.62 3.93
C ILE A 354 12.82 32.50 4.26
N SER A 355 12.33 32.46 5.51
CA SER A 355 11.23 31.55 5.87
C SER A 355 9.91 31.92 5.20
N LYS A 356 9.68 33.21 4.93
CA LYS A 356 8.44 33.73 4.32
C LYS A 356 8.21 33.33 2.86
N TRP A 357 9.21 32.75 2.19
CA TRP A 357 9.01 32.17 0.85
C TRP A 357 8.13 30.92 0.92
N PHE A 358 8.06 30.31 2.10
CA PHE A 358 7.33 29.09 2.38
C PHE A 358 6.20 29.42 3.38
N CYS A 359 5.01 28.88 3.16
CA CYS A 359 3.83 29.22 3.95
C CYS A 359 3.94 28.74 5.42
N GLN A 360 3.35 29.51 6.34
CA GLN A 360 3.38 29.32 7.80
C GLN A 360 2.43 28.20 8.27
N ASP A 361 2.81 26.94 8.13
CA ASP A 361 2.33 25.94 9.09
C ASP A 361 3.53 25.32 9.84
N GLY A 362 3.21 24.61 10.92
CA GLY A 362 3.99 24.53 12.17
C GLY A 362 5.45 24.06 12.13
N ASN A 363 5.98 23.65 10.97
CA ASN A 363 7.39 23.29 10.78
C ASN A 363 8.04 23.92 9.52
N GLY A 364 7.43 24.96 8.95
CA GLY A 364 7.79 25.48 7.62
C GLY A 364 7.15 24.69 6.47
N GLU A 365 6.01 24.05 6.76
CA GLU A 365 5.40 22.99 5.96
C GLU A 365 4.01 23.35 5.40
N GLY A 366 3.66 24.64 5.20
CA GLY A 366 2.36 25.03 4.62
C GLY A 366 1.99 24.07 3.50
N GLY A 367 0.73 23.61 3.32
CA GLY A 367 0.35 22.48 2.42
C GLY A 367 0.86 22.44 0.96
N GLN A 368 1.74 23.35 0.54
CA GLN A 368 2.52 23.44 -0.69
C GLN A 368 4.07 23.44 -0.49
N ALA A 369 4.61 23.50 0.73
CA ALA A 369 6.05 23.60 1.02
C ALA A 369 6.84 22.37 0.52
N HIS A 370 6.18 21.21 0.49
CA HIS A 370 6.69 20.00 -0.13
C HIS A 370 6.89 20.09 -1.65
N LEU A 371 6.38 21.13 -2.31
CA LEU A 371 6.54 21.31 -3.75
C LEU A 371 7.93 21.82 -4.11
N TRP A 372 8.63 22.49 -3.18
CA TRP A 372 9.86 23.24 -3.48
C TRP A 372 11.08 22.78 -2.67
N PRO A 373 11.28 21.47 -2.46
CA PRO A 373 12.28 20.98 -1.51
C PRO A 373 13.70 21.30 -1.94
N GLU A 374 13.99 21.37 -3.24
CA GLU A 374 15.33 21.71 -3.75
C GLU A 374 15.68 23.18 -3.50
N VAL A 375 14.69 24.09 -3.59
CA VAL A 375 14.90 25.53 -3.29
C VAL A 375 15.12 25.72 -1.79
N ARG A 376 14.30 25.06 -0.96
CA ARG A 376 14.45 25.08 0.50
C ARG A 376 15.80 24.52 0.93
N GLU A 377 16.19 23.37 0.39
CA GLU A 377 17.49 22.72 0.66
C GLU A 377 18.66 23.65 0.33
N ARG A 378 18.65 24.31 -0.84
CA ARG A 378 19.69 25.27 -1.21
C ARG A 378 19.76 26.47 -0.24
N LEU A 379 18.62 27.00 0.18
CA LEU A 379 18.56 28.11 1.13
C LEU A 379 19.08 27.74 2.52
N LEU A 380 18.84 26.51 2.97
CA LEU A 380 19.39 25.96 4.21
C LEU A 380 20.93 25.87 4.14
N HIS A 381 21.47 25.30 3.07
CA HIS A 381 22.93 25.13 2.89
C HIS A 381 23.69 26.46 2.88
N ILE A 382 23.07 27.54 2.39
CA ILE A 382 23.68 28.87 2.42
C ILE A 382 23.39 29.65 3.70
N GLY A 383 22.67 29.09 4.68
CA GLY A 383 22.32 29.79 5.92
C GLY A 383 21.35 30.97 5.71
N ALA A 384 20.51 30.92 4.68
CA ALA A 384 19.50 31.94 4.40
C ALA A 384 18.09 31.57 4.92
N HIS A 385 17.91 30.33 5.39
CA HIS A 385 16.68 29.77 5.96
C HIS A 385 16.97 29.09 7.31
N VAL A 386 15.93 28.89 8.13
CA VAL A 386 15.97 28.21 9.44
C VAL A 386 15.07 26.99 9.39
#